data_AF-A0A949SRQ0-F1
#
_entry.id   AF-A0A949SRQ0-F1
#
_cell.length_a   1.000
_cell.length_b   1.000
_cell.length_c   1.000
_cell.angle_alpha   90.00
_cell.angle_beta   90.00
_cell.angle_gamma   90.00
#
_symmetry.space_group_name_H-M   'P 1'
#
loop_
_entity.id
_entity.type
_entity.pdbx_description
1 polymer ?
#
loop_
_entity_poly.entity_id
_entity_poly.type
_entity_poly.pdbx_seq_one_letter_code
_entity_poly.pdbx_strand_id
1 'polypeptide(L)'
;MIRPFSTSAALLVLALAACDKKPANSPAPAAKADEKKAAAPVAAAPTNQPAKTAEPSTPTSAEAPVSFDASQPFPNAVDISDFGNLEPIERPDLPKRGIIVFGPDSFEHSNQAHWETYSWAKFQPKRWGKYQVRLTYTLKRSSLGMQFRIGDLVAKKPLKSASTPKKVYIGTVHIQQAGDLPFSMITPPTEDGSFKLLEVALVPAPEGESISQSDDGTITLHAKDAITWSEHMRYEPKPEKNCLGFWTEPDDFAEWEFEVKKPGRYKVTVSYGCGGGNHGSEVELKHASQSLKWVTQDTGGFQKWNDAVVGELEVNAAGTQRLVVDPVNKLKSAVLDVQKVVLTPAG
;
A
#
# COMPACT_ATOMS: atom_id res chain seq x y z
N MET A 1 40.68 24.38 -38.61
CA MET A 1 39.76 25.49 -38.24
C MET A 1 38.69 25.61 -39.32
N ILE A 2 37.42 25.55 -38.90
CA ILE A 2 36.25 26.21 -39.50
C ILE A 2 35.89 25.84 -40.95
N ARG A 3 34.82 25.05 -41.08
CA ARG A 3 33.81 25.16 -42.15
C ARG A 3 32.42 25.00 -41.51
N PRO A 4 31.46 25.91 -41.72
CA PRO A 4 30.07 25.63 -41.43
C PRO A 4 29.37 25.15 -42.71
N PHE A 5 28.88 23.92 -42.69
CA PHE A 5 27.76 23.47 -43.52
C PHE A 5 26.56 23.35 -42.57
N SER A 6 25.52 24.15 -42.79
CA SER A 6 24.21 23.93 -42.18
C SER A 6 23.20 23.70 -43.30
N THR A 7 22.61 22.52 -43.23
CA THR A 7 21.69 21.88 -44.17
C THR A 7 20.25 22.35 -43.96
N SER A 8 19.52 22.29 -45.08
CA SER A 8 18.10 22.58 -45.30
C SER A 8 17.12 22.13 -44.22
N ALA A 9 16.17 23.01 -43.90
CA ALA A 9 14.90 22.66 -43.27
C ALA A 9 13.86 22.36 -44.38
N ALA A 10 13.34 21.14 -44.41
CA ALA A 10 12.18 20.78 -45.21
C ALA A 10 10.95 20.74 -44.29
N LEU A 11 10.02 21.67 -44.53
CA LEU A 11 8.71 21.76 -43.90
C LEU A 11 7.76 20.79 -44.63
N LEU A 12 7.27 19.74 -43.97
CA LEU A 12 6.23 18.86 -44.52
C LEU A 12 4.87 19.29 -43.95
N VAL A 13 4.05 19.89 -44.81
CA VAL A 13 2.65 20.24 -44.54
C VAL A 13 1.78 19.02 -44.90
N LEU A 14 1.02 18.49 -43.94
CA LEU A 14 -0.01 17.48 -44.22
C LEU A 14 -1.39 18.13 -44.08
N ALA A 15 -2.14 18.17 -45.17
CA ALA A 15 -3.47 18.75 -45.28
C ALA A 15 -4.57 17.77 -44.84
N LEU A 16 -5.59 18.32 -44.18
CA LEU A 16 -6.87 17.70 -43.81
C LEU A 16 -7.75 17.46 -45.04
N ALA A 17 -8.46 16.33 -45.06
CA ALA A 17 -9.63 16.13 -45.92
C ALA A 17 -10.74 15.42 -45.13
N ALA A 18 -11.88 16.11 -45.03
CA ALA A 18 -13.15 15.63 -44.50
C ALA A 18 -13.98 14.95 -45.61
N CYS A 19 -14.88 14.04 -45.24
CA CYS A 19 -16.13 13.78 -45.98
C CYS A 19 -17.19 13.11 -45.08
N ASP A 20 -18.33 13.78 -44.96
CA ASP A 20 -19.63 13.34 -44.44
C ASP A 20 -20.29 12.25 -45.30
N LYS A 21 -21.08 11.35 -44.66
CA LYS A 21 -22.55 11.27 -44.80
C LYS A 21 -23.18 9.98 -44.21
N LYS A 22 -24.26 10.19 -43.45
CA LYS A 22 -25.32 9.24 -43.02
C LYS A 22 -26.42 9.13 -44.10
N PRO A 23 -27.26 8.06 -44.10
CA PRO A 23 -28.68 8.19 -43.70
C PRO A 23 -29.18 6.98 -42.86
N ALA A 24 -29.93 7.15 -41.76
CA ALA A 24 -31.39 7.33 -41.59
C ALA A 24 -32.27 6.09 -41.84
N ASN A 25 -32.77 5.44 -40.78
CA ASN A 25 -34.22 5.31 -40.46
C ASN A 25 -34.50 4.40 -39.24
N SER A 26 -35.40 4.85 -38.36
CA SER A 26 -36.12 4.06 -37.35
C SER A 26 -37.44 3.52 -37.94
N PRO A 27 -38.17 2.62 -37.24
CA PRO A 27 -39.23 3.12 -36.34
C PRO A 27 -39.46 2.29 -35.05
N ALA A 28 -40.01 2.95 -34.02
CA ALA A 28 -40.72 2.34 -32.88
C ALA A 28 -42.19 2.06 -33.26
N PRO A 29 -42.93 1.20 -32.52
CA PRO A 29 -43.87 1.68 -31.48
C PRO A 29 -43.98 0.68 -30.30
N ALA A 30 -44.70 0.82 -29.17
CA ALA A 30 -45.54 1.83 -28.52
C ALA A 30 -45.72 1.40 -27.04
N ALA A 31 -46.11 2.35 -26.19
CA ALA A 31 -46.42 2.18 -24.77
C ALA A 31 -47.89 1.77 -24.49
N LYS A 32 -48.13 1.25 -23.27
CA LYS A 32 -49.28 1.41 -22.33
C LYS A 32 -49.35 0.17 -21.40
N ALA A 33 -49.78 0.20 -20.14
CA ALA A 33 -50.21 1.23 -19.20
C ALA A 33 -50.28 0.60 -17.79
N ASP A 34 -50.14 1.46 -16.77
CA ASP A 34 -50.78 1.47 -15.44
C ASP A 34 -51.01 0.18 -14.63
N GLU A 35 -50.49 0.15 -13.40
CA GLU A 35 -51.38 0.05 -12.23
C GLU A 35 -50.77 0.71 -10.97
N LYS A 36 -51.66 1.35 -10.20
CA LYS A 36 -51.45 2.28 -9.09
C LYS A 36 -52.07 1.67 -7.84
N LYS A 37 -51.33 1.52 -6.73
CA LYS A 37 -51.91 1.39 -5.38
C LYS A 37 -50.84 1.71 -4.32
N ALA A 38 -50.81 2.93 -3.79
CA ALA A 38 -51.54 3.44 -2.63
C ALA A 38 -50.88 3.07 -1.29
N ALA A 39 -50.73 4.11 -0.47
CA ALA A 39 -49.89 4.21 0.71
C ALA A 39 -50.48 3.59 1.98
N ALA A 40 -49.57 3.45 2.95
CA ALA A 40 -49.64 3.10 4.37
C ALA A 40 -50.96 3.26 5.15
N PRO A 41 -51.04 2.61 6.32
CA PRO A 41 -50.81 3.43 7.50
C PRO A 41 -49.89 2.82 8.57
N VAL A 42 -49.37 3.76 9.35
CA VAL A 42 -48.55 3.66 10.55
C VAL A 42 -49.36 3.10 11.73
N ALA A 43 -48.75 2.21 12.52
CA ALA A 43 -49.10 1.95 13.93
C ALA A 43 -47.78 1.61 14.66
N ALA A 44 -47.28 2.53 15.47
CA ALA A 44 -47.55 2.66 16.91
C ALA A 44 -46.50 1.89 17.74
N ALA A 45 -45.66 2.67 18.42
CA ALA A 45 -44.69 2.22 19.39
C ALA A 45 -45.35 1.56 20.61
N PRO A 46 -44.70 0.60 21.28
CA PRO A 46 -44.96 0.32 22.68
C PRO A 46 -44.03 1.13 23.59
N THR A 47 -44.70 1.72 24.56
CA THR A 47 -44.29 2.60 25.64
C THR A 47 -43.37 1.90 26.65
N ASN A 48 -42.44 2.68 27.19
CA ASN A 48 -41.74 2.40 28.45
C ASN A 48 -42.73 2.16 29.60
N GLN A 49 -42.50 1.11 30.39
CA GLN A 49 -42.90 1.04 31.81
C GLN A 49 -41.81 0.35 32.64
N PRO A 50 -41.72 0.69 33.94
CA PRO A 50 -40.46 0.91 34.63
C PRO A 50 -39.83 -0.36 35.22
N ALA A 51 -38.50 -0.41 35.14
CA ALA A 51 -37.68 -1.37 35.86
C ALA A 51 -37.90 -1.22 37.37
N LYS A 52 -38.33 -2.31 38.01
CA LYS A 52 -38.35 -2.45 39.47
C LYS A 52 -36.92 -2.51 39.98
N THR A 53 -36.67 -1.67 40.98
CA THR A 53 -35.53 -1.68 41.89
C THR A 53 -35.34 -3.08 42.49
N ALA A 54 -34.17 -3.67 42.31
CA ALA A 54 -33.69 -4.79 43.11
C ALA A 54 -32.30 -4.41 43.63
N GLU A 55 -32.22 -4.22 44.93
CA GLU A 55 -30.99 -4.01 45.69
C GLU A 55 -30.09 -5.26 45.64
N PRO A 56 -28.77 -5.08 45.78
CA PRO A 56 -27.77 -6.09 45.42
C PRO A 56 -27.72 -7.24 46.44
N SER A 57 -27.87 -8.47 45.95
CA SER A 57 -27.52 -9.68 46.69
C SER A 57 -26.01 -9.88 46.71
N THR A 58 -25.41 -9.76 47.90
CA THR A 58 -24.06 -10.23 48.22
C THR A 58 -23.90 -11.72 47.95
N PRO A 59 -22.84 -12.16 47.25
CA PRO A 59 -22.28 -13.49 47.43
C PRO A 59 -21.13 -13.42 48.44
N THR A 60 -21.34 -14.00 49.62
CA THR A 60 -20.27 -14.46 50.50
C THR A 60 -19.73 -15.77 49.94
N SER A 61 -18.48 -15.81 49.50
CA SER A 61 -17.51 -16.84 49.90
C SER A 61 -16.12 -16.52 49.38
N ALA A 62 -15.13 -16.71 50.23
CA ALA A 62 -13.77 -16.24 50.11
C ALA A 62 -12.95 -17.01 49.07
N GLU A 63 -12.32 -16.29 48.14
CA GLU A 63 -11.08 -16.71 47.48
C GLU A 63 -9.94 -15.82 47.98
N ALA A 64 -8.84 -16.47 48.37
CA ALA A 64 -7.64 -15.84 48.90
C ALA A 64 -7.05 -14.81 47.91
N PRO A 65 -6.39 -13.74 48.38
CA PRO A 65 -5.71 -12.82 47.47
C PRO A 65 -4.62 -13.59 46.72
N VAL A 66 -4.76 -13.67 45.40
CA VAL A 66 -3.68 -14.03 44.49
C VAL A 66 -2.47 -13.18 44.85
N SER A 67 -1.42 -13.82 45.35
CA SER A 67 -0.14 -13.19 45.64
C SER A 67 0.44 -12.65 44.34
N PHE A 68 0.55 -11.32 44.24
CA PHE A 68 1.22 -10.65 43.15
C PHE A 68 2.72 -10.96 43.25
N ASP A 69 3.23 -11.82 42.36
CA ASP A 69 4.65 -12.10 42.25
C ASP A 69 5.37 -10.88 41.65
N ALA A 70 5.95 -10.06 42.53
CA ALA A 70 6.70 -8.86 42.16
C ALA A 70 8.01 -9.15 41.39
N SER A 71 8.34 -10.43 41.14
CA SER A 71 9.49 -10.83 40.32
C SER A 71 9.15 -11.01 38.83
N GLN A 72 7.86 -10.95 38.46
CA GLN A 72 7.47 -10.89 37.05
C GLN A 72 7.79 -9.50 36.50
N PRO A 73 8.58 -9.38 35.42
CA PRO A 73 8.74 -8.09 34.75
C PRO A 73 7.35 -7.63 34.30
N PHE A 74 6.94 -6.45 34.77
CA PHE A 74 5.74 -5.81 34.22
C PHE A 74 5.87 -5.79 32.69
N PRO A 75 4.83 -6.18 31.93
CA PRO A 75 4.82 -5.90 30.50
C PRO A 75 5.11 -4.41 30.33
N ASN A 76 6.00 -4.07 29.39
CA ASN A 76 6.43 -2.69 29.13
C ASN A 76 5.23 -1.75 29.24
N ALA A 77 5.39 -0.66 29.99
CA ALA A 77 4.32 0.31 30.20
C ALA A 77 3.67 0.63 28.85
N VAL A 78 2.39 0.27 28.72
CA VAL A 78 1.58 0.67 27.56
C VAL A 78 1.54 2.19 27.62
N ASP A 79 2.10 2.85 26.61
CA ASP A 79 2.10 4.30 26.51
C ASP A 79 0.64 4.77 26.31
N ILE A 80 -0.02 5.13 27.41
CA ILE A 80 -1.41 5.63 27.42
C ILE A 80 -1.53 6.93 26.61
N SER A 81 -0.42 7.62 26.30
CA SER A 81 -0.46 8.81 25.44
C SER A 81 -0.81 8.51 23.97
N ASP A 82 -0.81 7.23 23.58
CA ASP A 82 -1.22 6.76 22.25
C ASP A 82 -2.71 6.35 22.18
N PHE A 83 -3.44 6.44 23.29
CA PHE A 83 -4.87 6.11 23.31
C PHE A 83 -5.68 7.08 22.43
N GLY A 84 -6.33 6.56 21.39
CA GLY A 84 -7.06 7.35 20.39
C GLY A 84 -6.21 7.88 19.23
N ASN A 85 -4.94 7.46 19.11
CA ASN A 85 -4.13 7.75 17.94
C ASN A 85 -4.50 6.80 16.79
N LEU A 86 -5.18 7.30 15.76
CA LEU A 86 -5.50 6.55 14.53
C LEU A 86 -4.29 6.44 13.58
N GLU A 87 -3.08 6.62 14.08
CA GLU A 87 -1.88 6.49 13.26
C GLU A 87 -1.61 5.00 13.01
N PRO A 88 -1.32 4.59 11.76
CA PRO A 88 -0.89 3.24 11.50
C PRO A 88 0.33 2.91 12.36
N ILE A 89 0.18 1.96 13.28
CA ILE A 89 1.28 1.46 14.08
C ILE A 89 2.18 0.67 13.13
N GLU A 90 3.45 1.06 13.07
CA GLU A 90 4.44 0.34 12.27
C GLU A 90 4.62 -1.07 12.85
N ARG A 91 4.40 -2.08 12.02
CA ARG A 91 4.59 -3.48 12.44
C ARG A 91 6.05 -3.71 12.87
N PRO A 92 6.31 -4.49 13.94
CA PRO A 92 7.69 -4.72 14.42
C PRO A 92 8.59 -5.41 13.39
N ASP A 93 8.01 -6.21 12.51
CA ASP A 93 8.67 -7.02 11.48
C ASP A 93 8.63 -6.38 10.08
N LEU A 94 8.54 -5.05 10.01
CA LEU A 94 8.50 -4.33 8.74
C LEU A 94 9.77 -4.61 7.92
N PRO A 95 9.64 -5.06 6.66
CA PRO A 95 10.80 -5.23 5.80
C PRO A 95 11.56 -3.93 5.57
N LYS A 96 12.89 -4.05 5.43
CA LYS A 96 13.77 -2.90 5.14
C LYS A 96 14.02 -2.70 3.65
N ARG A 97 13.83 -3.74 2.83
CA ARG A 97 14.13 -3.72 1.39
C ARG A 97 13.26 -2.69 0.67
N GLY A 98 13.88 -1.81 -0.11
CA GLY A 98 13.16 -0.77 -0.85
C GLY A 98 12.76 0.46 -0.03
N ILE A 99 13.00 0.47 1.30
CA ILE A 99 12.88 1.69 2.10
C ILE A 99 14.08 2.59 1.81
N ILE A 100 13.80 3.82 1.37
CA ILE A 100 14.83 4.83 1.09
C ILE A 100 14.88 5.79 2.28
N VAL A 101 16.02 5.87 2.96
CA VAL A 101 16.18 6.64 4.20
C VAL A 101 17.12 7.83 3.99
N PHE A 102 16.71 8.99 4.49
CA PHE A 102 17.45 10.24 4.49
C PHE A 102 17.66 10.70 5.94
N GLY A 103 18.93 10.71 6.37
CA GLY A 103 19.33 11.09 7.72
C GLY A 103 19.45 12.60 7.94
N PRO A 104 19.84 13.04 9.15
CA PRO A 104 19.88 14.46 9.51
C PRO A 104 20.96 15.25 8.77
N ASP A 105 22.03 14.59 8.31
CA ASP A 105 23.14 15.24 7.60
C ASP A 105 22.95 15.26 6.07
N SER A 106 21.78 14.83 5.59
CA SER A 106 21.53 14.63 4.15
C SER A 106 20.84 15.79 3.44
N PHE A 107 20.46 16.85 4.18
CA PHE A 107 19.72 18.00 3.65
C PHE A 107 20.45 19.32 3.85
N GLU A 108 20.14 20.28 2.99
CA GLU A 108 20.40 21.69 3.21
C GLU A 108 19.25 22.30 4.02
N HIS A 109 19.57 23.09 5.04
CA HIS A 109 18.60 23.72 5.94
C HIS A 109 18.60 25.23 5.77
N SER A 110 17.41 25.82 5.69
CA SER A 110 17.22 27.27 5.64
C SER A 110 16.00 27.66 6.47
N ASN A 111 16.18 28.53 7.46
CA ASN A 111 15.10 29.10 8.27
C ASN A 111 14.91 30.58 7.88
N GLN A 112 13.81 30.90 7.21
CA GLN A 112 13.50 32.23 6.69
C GLN A 112 12.27 32.83 7.40
N ALA A 113 11.94 34.09 7.11
CA ALA A 113 10.84 34.80 7.79
C ALA A 113 9.45 34.15 7.64
N HIS A 114 9.23 33.40 6.56
CA HIS A 114 7.92 32.81 6.23
C HIS A 114 7.89 31.29 6.25
N TRP A 115 9.04 30.65 6.06
CA TRP A 115 9.15 29.19 6.03
C TRP A 115 10.54 28.75 6.47
N GLU A 116 10.57 27.60 7.11
CA GLU A 116 11.77 26.81 7.32
C GLU A 116 11.72 25.60 6.38
N THR A 117 12.82 25.36 5.67
CA THR A 117 12.91 24.40 4.58
C THR A 117 14.13 23.51 4.74
N TYR A 118 13.91 22.22 4.51
CA TYR A 118 14.91 21.17 4.48
C TYR A 118 14.93 20.59 3.06
N SER A 119 16.03 20.73 2.33
CA SER A 119 16.08 20.43 0.90
C SER A 119 17.10 19.35 0.56
N TRP A 120 16.70 18.43 -0.32
CA TRP A 120 17.57 17.45 -0.94
C TRP A 120 17.69 17.79 -2.42
N ALA A 121 18.87 18.26 -2.82
CA ALA A 121 19.11 18.74 -4.18
C ALA A 121 19.17 17.61 -5.22
N LYS A 122 19.49 16.38 -4.80
CA LYS A 122 19.62 15.22 -5.69
C LYS A 122 19.00 14.00 -5.05
N PHE A 123 18.11 13.36 -5.78
CA PHE A 123 17.51 12.09 -5.38
C PHE A 123 17.10 11.33 -6.63
N GLN A 124 17.70 10.16 -6.83
CA GLN A 124 17.47 9.32 -8.00
C GLN A 124 16.94 7.96 -7.55
N PRO A 125 15.61 7.78 -7.45
CA PRO A 125 15.04 6.50 -7.05
C PRO A 125 15.29 5.44 -8.13
N LYS A 126 15.79 4.26 -7.70
CA LYS A 126 15.94 3.07 -8.57
C LYS A 126 14.59 2.54 -9.07
N ARG A 127 13.56 2.65 -8.21
CA ARG A 127 12.19 2.16 -8.44
C ARG A 127 11.23 3.34 -8.50
N TRP A 128 10.34 3.32 -9.48
CA TRP A 128 9.19 4.20 -9.55
C TRP A 128 7.97 3.50 -8.96
N GLY A 129 6.93 4.26 -8.62
CA GLY A 129 5.72 3.78 -7.99
C GLY A 129 5.38 4.52 -6.71
N LYS A 130 4.46 3.96 -5.92
CA LYS A 130 3.95 4.60 -4.71
C LYS A 130 4.82 4.33 -3.47
N TYR A 131 4.93 5.37 -2.65
CA TYR A 131 5.62 5.36 -1.37
C TYR A 131 4.79 6.09 -0.31
N GLN A 132 4.82 5.60 0.92
CA GLN A 132 4.45 6.34 2.11
C GLN A 132 5.64 7.17 2.59
N VAL A 133 5.39 8.44 2.92
CA VAL A 133 6.41 9.32 3.48
C VAL A 133 6.36 9.22 5.00
N ARG A 134 7.40 8.62 5.59
CA ARG A 134 7.61 8.49 7.02
C ARG A 134 8.61 9.54 7.50
N LEU A 135 8.33 10.12 8.65
CA LEU A 135 9.15 11.14 9.30
C LEU A 135 9.50 10.67 10.71
N THR A 136 10.77 10.78 11.09
CA THR A 136 11.20 10.68 12.50
C THR A 136 11.64 12.06 12.98
N TYR A 137 11.06 12.54 14.08
CA TYR A 137 11.30 13.90 14.58
C TYR A 137 11.18 14.01 16.11
N THR A 138 11.67 15.12 16.65
CA THR A 138 11.26 15.61 17.97
C THR A 138 10.63 17.00 17.85
N LEU A 139 9.64 17.30 18.69
CA LEU A 139 8.88 18.55 18.66
C LEU A 139 8.54 19.02 20.08
N LYS A 140 9.14 20.14 20.48
CA LYS A 140 8.92 20.82 21.77
C LYS A 140 7.86 21.94 21.66
N ARG A 141 6.76 21.66 20.97
CA ARG A 141 5.57 22.52 20.86
C ARG A 141 4.35 21.65 20.56
N SER A 142 3.15 22.18 20.79
CA SER A 142 1.89 21.42 20.67
C SER A 142 1.66 20.85 19.27
N SER A 143 1.88 21.65 18.23
CA SER A 143 1.75 21.21 16.84
C SER A 143 2.61 22.04 15.89
N LEU A 144 2.94 21.43 14.74
CA LEU A 144 3.70 22.06 13.65
C LEU A 144 3.17 21.56 12.30
N GLY A 145 2.77 22.46 11.40
CA GLY A 145 2.36 22.08 10.06
C GLY A 145 3.56 21.60 9.25
N MET A 146 3.51 20.36 8.74
CA MET A 146 4.56 19.79 7.91
C MET A 146 4.06 19.52 6.49
N GLN A 147 4.86 19.91 5.51
CA GLN A 147 4.62 19.65 4.10
C GLN A 147 5.85 18.97 3.47
N PHE A 148 5.66 17.78 2.92
CA PHE A 148 6.60 17.16 2.00
C PHE A 148 6.23 17.54 0.57
N ARG A 149 7.23 17.91 -0.24
CA ARG A 149 7.06 18.24 -1.65
C ARG A 149 8.16 17.57 -2.48
N ILE A 150 7.77 16.85 -3.53
CA ILE A 150 8.67 16.28 -4.54
C ILE A 150 8.07 16.54 -5.93
N GLY A 151 8.71 17.42 -6.71
CA GLY A 151 8.09 17.96 -7.93
C GLY A 151 6.73 18.62 -7.65
N ASP A 152 5.68 18.10 -8.28
CA ASP A 152 4.29 18.54 -8.08
C ASP A 152 3.54 17.73 -7.00
N LEU A 153 4.15 16.67 -6.48
CA LEU A 153 3.56 15.81 -5.47
C LEU A 153 3.73 16.43 -4.10
N VAL A 154 2.66 16.47 -3.32
CA VAL A 154 2.63 17.11 -2.01
C VAL A 154 1.90 16.23 -1.01
N ALA A 155 2.52 16.00 0.15
CA ALA A 155 1.88 15.42 1.33
C ALA A 155 1.93 16.41 2.49
N LYS A 156 0.83 16.57 3.23
CA LYS A 156 0.71 17.53 4.33
C LYS A 156 0.13 16.86 5.55
N LYS A 157 0.73 17.09 6.72
CA LYS A 157 0.18 16.64 8.00
C LYS A 157 0.66 17.53 9.14
N PRO A 158 -0.21 17.92 10.09
CA PRO A 158 0.24 18.54 11.32
C PRO A 158 0.95 17.50 12.20
N LEU A 159 2.17 17.82 12.62
CA LEU A 159 2.92 17.08 13.62
C LEU A 159 2.39 17.40 15.02
N LYS A 160 2.49 16.43 15.93
CA LYS A 160 2.13 16.57 17.35
C LYS A 160 3.39 16.70 18.19
N SER A 161 3.27 17.24 19.40
CA SER A 161 4.40 17.29 20.35
C SER A 161 5.04 15.92 20.54
N ALA A 162 6.37 15.88 20.58
CA ALA A 162 7.15 14.66 20.77
C ALA A 162 8.45 14.99 21.50
N SER A 163 8.53 14.64 22.79
CA SER A 163 9.72 14.84 23.62
C SER A 163 10.83 13.82 23.31
N THR A 164 10.47 12.65 22.82
CA THR A 164 11.35 11.59 22.30
C THR A 164 11.17 11.44 20.80
N PRO A 165 12.13 10.84 20.08
CA PRO A 165 12.00 10.59 18.64
C PRO A 165 10.71 9.83 18.31
N LYS A 166 9.82 10.47 17.56
CA LYS A 166 8.53 9.90 17.13
C LYS A 166 8.54 9.69 15.62
N LYS A 167 8.11 8.50 15.19
CA LYS A 167 7.81 8.18 13.80
C LYS A 167 6.38 8.57 13.45
N VAL A 168 6.17 9.14 12.27
CA VAL A 168 4.85 9.46 11.75
C VAL A 168 4.80 9.33 10.23
N TYR A 169 3.69 8.82 9.71
CA TYR A 169 3.38 8.87 8.29
C TYR A 169 2.62 10.15 7.96
N ILE A 170 3.14 10.95 7.02
CA ILE A 170 2.55 12.25 6.63
C ILE A 170 1.74 12.22 5.34
N GLY A 171 1.81 11.11 4.59
CA GLY A 171 1.01 10.89 3.39
C GLY A 171 1.68 9.92 2.42
N THR A 172 1.14 9.84 1.22
CA THR A 172 1.70 9.03 0.12
C THR A 172 2.10 9.93 -1.05
N VAL A 173 3.10 9.48 -1.79
CA VAL A 173 3.53 10.09 -3.06
C VAL A 173 3.74 8.99 -4.10
N HIS A 174 3.45 9.30 -5.36
CA HIS A 174 3.62 8.36 -6.47
C HIS A 174 4.68 8.88 -7.44
N ILE A 175 5.85 8.28 -7.43
CA ILE A 175 6.97 8.64 -8.30
C ILE A 175 6.72 8.04 -9.68
N GLN A 176 6.54 8.88 -10.71
CA GLN A 176 6.16 8.41 -12.05
C GLN A 176 7.32 7.85 -12.89
N GLN A 177 8.55 8.27 -12.61
CA GLN A 177 9.72 7.82 -13.36
C GLN A 177 10.98 7.92 -12.50
N ALA A 178 11.96 7.09 -12.82
CA ALA A 178 13.32 7.26 -12.31
C ALA A 178 13.94 8.53 -12.92
N GLY A 179 14.68 9.29 -12.12
CA GLY A 179 15.31 10.54 -12.55
C GLY A 179 15.70 11.38 -11.35
N ASP A 180 16.33 12.53 -11.59
CA ASP A 180 16.68 13.45 -10.52
C ASP A 180 15.42 14.17 -10.02
N LEU A 181 15.00 13.85 -8.80
CA LEU A 181 13.77 14.29 -8.16
C LEU A 181 14.10 15.00 -6.84
N PRO A 182 14.59 16.25 -6.89
CA PRO A 182 14.79 17.01 -5.67
C PRO A 182 13.47 17.11 -4.90
N PHE A 183 13.57 17.05 -3.58
CA PHE A 183 12.43 17.17 -2.68
C PHE A 183 12.75 18.04 -1.48
N SER A 184 11.71 18.53 -0.82
CA SER A 184 11.82 19.41 0.32
C SER A 184 10.79 19.11 1.39
N MET A 185 11.18 19.29 2.65
CA MET A 185 10.26 19.40 3.78
C MET A 185 10.12 20.88 4.15
N ILE A 186 8.88 21.34 4.30
CA ILE A 186 8.56 22.74 4.54
C ILE A 186 7.68 22.83 5.79
N THR A 187 8.04 23.74 6.68
CA THR A 187 7.32 24.03 7.93
C THR A 187 7.27 25.55 8.16
N PRO A 188 6.33 26.07 8.96
CA PRO A 188 6.48 27.41 9.53
C PRO A 188 7.83 27.54 10.26
N PRO A 189 8.40 28.75 10.35
CA PRO A 189 9.65 28.99 11.05
C PRO A 189 9.58 28.46 12.48
N THR A 190 10.61 27.72 12.89
CA THR A 190 10.74 27.23 14.26
C THR A 190 11.86 27.96 15.00
N GLU A 191 11.66 28.13 16.30
CA GLU A 191 12.72 28.62 17.19
C GLU A 191 13.79 27.53 17.35
N ASP A 192 15.03 27.94 17.57
CA ASP A 192 16.18 27.04 17.64
C ASP A 192 15.93 25.87 18.61
N GLY A 193 15.99 24.65 18.06
CA GLY A 193 15.85 23.40 18.82
C GLY A 193 14.43 23.03 19.24
N SER A 194 13.40 23.78 18.83
CA SER A 194 11.99 23.44 19.09
C SER A 194 11.47 22.32 18.17
N PHE A 195 12.00 22.21 16.95
CA PHE A 195 11.80 21.09 16.05
C PHE A 195 13.15 20.50 15.66
N LYS A 196 13.24 19.17 15.59
CA LYS A 196 14.40 18.49 15.02
C LYS A 196 13.93 17.41 14.07
N LEU A 197 14.34 17.54 12.81
CA LEU A 197 14.21 16.52 11.80
C LEU A 197 15.33 15.48 11.98
N LEU A 198 14.98 14.22 12.26
CA LEU A 198 15.95 13.14 12.45
C LEU A 198 16.04 12.23 11.23
N GLU A 199 14.91 11.91 10.61
CA GLU A 199 14.87 11.01 9.45
C GLU A 199 13.67 11.34 8.56
N VAL A 200 13.87 11.28 7.24
CA VAL A 200 12.77 11.10 6.27
C VAL A 200 12.96 9.74 5.61
N ALA A 201 11.90 8.95 5.50
CA ALA A 201 11.94 7.68 4.79
C ALA A 201 10.80 7.55 3.78
N LEU A 202 11.10 7.05 2.60
CA LEU A 202 10.12 6.63 1.60
C LEU A 202 9.94 5.12 1.73
N VAL A 203 8.81 4.70 2.28
CA VAL A 203 8.45 3.30 2.50
C VAL A 203 7.59 2.81 1.34
N PRO A 204 7.91 1.69 0.65
CA PRO A 204 7.07 1.15 -0.41
C PRO A 204 5.61 0.99 0.03
N ALA A 205 4.67 1.28 -0.87
CA ALA A 205 3.24 1.24 -0.57
C ALA A 205 2.45 0.66 -1.76
N PRO A 206 1.27 0.06 -1.52
CA PRO A 206 0.47 -0.52 -2.59
C PRO A 206 -0.23 0.59 -3.39
N GLU A 207 -0.38 0.37 -4.69
CA GLU A 207 -0.93 1.35 -5.63
C GLU A 207 -2.44 1.26 -5.77
N GLY A 208 -2.98 0.07 -5.59
CA GLY A 208 -4.41 -0.22 -5.60
C GLY A 208 -5.10 0.02 -4.27
N GLU A 209 -6.14 -0.76 -4.04
CA GLU A 209 -7.08 -0.59 -2.93
C GLU A 209 -6.90 -1.71 -1.89
N SER A 210 -7.54 -1.54 -0.73
CA SER A 210 -7.55 -2.58 0.30
C SER A 210 -8.26 -3.83 -0.22
N ILE A 211 -7.64 -4.98 0.01
CA ILE A 211 -8.16 -6.27 -0.42
C ILE A 211 -9.06 -6.82 0.67
N SER A 212 -10.23 -7.35 0.29
CA SER A 212 -11.13 -8.04 1.22
C SER A 212 -11.65 -9.34 0.62
N GLN A 213 -11.94 -10.31 1.50
CA GLN A 213 -12.58 -11.54 1.11
C GLN A 213 -13.97 -11.30 0.51
N SER A 214 -14.18 -11.91 -0.67
CA SER A 214 -15.44 -11.92 -1.41
C SER A 214 -16.50 -12.77 -0.71
N ASP A 215 -17.77 -12.64 -1.11
CA ASP A 215 -18.88 -13.34 -0.46
C ASP A 215 -18.85 -14.87 -0.65
N ASP A 216 -18.27 -15.34 -1.77
CA ASP A 216 -18.00 -16.74 -2.07
C ASP A 216 -16.77 -17.29 -1.31
N GLY A 217 -16.08 -16.44 -0.55
CA GLY A 217 -14.87 -16.75 0.19
C GLY A 217 -13.58 -16.53 -0.60
N THR A 218 -13.64 -16.23 -1.91
CA THR A 218 -12.46 -16.04 -2.76
C THR A 218 -11.73 -14.75 -2.40
N ILE A 219 -10.40 -14.80 -2.40
CA ILE A 219 -9.52 -13.64 -2.20
C ILE A 219 -8.64 -13.50 -3.43
N THR A 220 -8.74 -12.36 -4.11
CA THR A 220 -7.92 -12.05 -5.29
C THR A 220 -6.91 -10.97 -4.95
N LEU A 221 -5.64 -11.29 -5.11
CA LEU A 221 -4.49 -10.45 -4.79
C LEU A 221 -3.87 -9.97 -6.11
N HIS A 222 -4.30 -8.82 -6.62
CA HIS A 222 -3.78 -8.30 -7.89
C HIS A 222 -2.40 -7.65 -7.70
N ALA A 223 -1.61 -7.61 -8.79
CA ALA A 223 -0.31 -6.94 -8.80
C ALA A 223 -0.34 -5.49 -8.27
N LYS A 224 -1.38 -4.72 -8.61
CA LYS A 224 -1.52 -3.31 -8.17
C LYS A 224 -1.66 -3.16 -6.65
N ASP A 225 -2.19 -4.17 -5.98
CA ASP A 225 -2.50 -4.14 -4.54
C ASP A 225 -1.30 -4.64 -3.70
N ALA A 226 -0.20 -5.03 -4.35
CA ALA A 226 1.00 -5.50 -3.67
C ALA A 226 1.87 -4.33 -3.16
N ILE A 227 2.50 -4.54 -2.01
CA ILE A 227 3.66 -3.80 -1.55
C ILE A 227 4.90 -4.47 -2.14
N THR A 228 5.67 -3.72 -2.93
CA THR A 228 6.90 -4.22 -3.56
C THR A 228 8.10 -3.85 -2.69
N TRP A 229 8.50 -4.75 -1.79
CA TRP A 229 9.71 -4.61 -0.97
C TRP A 229 10.94 -4.89 -1.85
N SER A 230 11.40 -3.85 -2.55
CA SER A 230 12.23 -4.03 -3.74
C SER A 230 13.07 -2.82 -4.12
N GLU A 231 14.13 -3.07 -4.89
CA GLU A 231 14.91 -2.01 -5.56
C GLU A 231 14.55 -1.84 -7.04
N HIS A 232 14.15 -2.91 -7.74
CA HIS A 232 13.86 -2.87 -9.18
C HIS A 232 12.46 -3.35 -9.54
N MET A 233 11.95 -4.37 -8.83
CA MET A 233 10.58 -4.88 -9.04
C MET A 233 9.56 -3.77 -8.80
N ARG A 234 8.52 -3.66 -9.64
CA ARG A 234 7.39 -2.75 -9.37
C ARG A 234 6.12 -3.22 -10.05
N TYR A 235 5.02 -2.58 -9.71
CA TYR A 235 3.80 -2.67 -10.50
C TYR A 235 3.96 -1.94 -11.85
N GLU A 236 3.58 -2.59 -12.93
CA GLU A 236 3.55 -2.04 -14.27
C GLU A 236 2.09 -1.79 -14.72
N PRO A 237 1.56 -0.56 -14.59
CA PRO A 237 0.12 -0.29 -14.70
C PRO A 237 -0.45 -0.33 -16.12
N LYS A 238 0.40 -0.45 -17.14
CA LYS A 238 -0.07 -0.50 -18.52
C LYS A 238 -1.01 -1.71 -18.72
N PRO A 239 -2.18 -1.56 -19.36
CA PRO A 239 -3.16 -2.65 -19.47
C PRO A 239 -2.61 -3.94 -20.08
N GLU A 240 -1.68 -3.83 -21.04
CA GLU A 240 -1.00 -4.97 -21.68
C GLU A 240 -0.02 -5.71 -20.76
N LYS A 241 0.38 -5.08 -19.64
CA LYS A 241 1.27 -5.66 -18.62
C LYS A 241 0.50 -6.06 -17.38
N ASN A 242 -0.03 -5.06 -16.66
CA ASN A 242 -0.80 -5.21 -15.42
C ASN A 242 -0.23 -6.29 -14.48
N CYS A 243 1.07 -6.22 -14.21
CA CYS A 243 1.82 -7.21 -13.46
C CYS A 243 2.84 -6.55 -12.53
N LEU A 244 3.33 -7.32 -11.56
CA LEU A 244 4.60 -7.06 -10.91
C LEU A 244 5.69 -7.50 -11.87
N GLY A 245 6.43 -6.55 -12.43
CA GLY A 245 7.48 -6.80 -13.41
C GLY A 245 8.82 -6.24 -12.94
N PHE A 246 9.84 -6.34 -13.80
CA PHE A 246 11.22 -5.95 -13.50
C PHE A 246 11.80 -6.65 -12.27
N TRP A 247 11.39 -7.90 -12.06
CA TRP A 247 11.90 -8.73 -10.96
C TRP A 247 13.29 -9.30 -11.30
N THR A 248 14.30 -8.44 -11.22
CA THR A 248 15.69 -8.78 -11.57
C THR A 248 16.59 -8.97 -10.37
N GLU A 249 16.22 -8.49 -9.18
CA GLU A 249 16.99 -8.70 -7.96
C GLU A 249 16.44 -9.91 -7.19
N PRO A 250 17.29 -10.85 -6.74
CA PRO A 250 16.85 -12.00 -5.96
C PRO A 250 16.35 -11.62 -4.55
N ASP A 251 16.76 -10.47 -4.03
CA ASP A 251 16.34 -9.97 -2.71
C ASP A 251 15.04 -9.15 -2.75
N ASP A 252 14.48 -8.92 -3.95
CA ASP A 252 13.19 -8.23 -4.10
C ASP A 252 12.04 -9.21 -3.87
N PHE A 253 11.00 -8.78 -3.17
CA PHE A 253 9.81 -9.60 -2.94
C PHE A 253 8.52 -8.78 -2.86
N ALA A 254 7.39 -9.46 -3.02
CA ALA A 254 6.06 -8.86 -3.01
C ALA A 254 5.27 -9.31 -1.78
N GLU A 255 4.60 -8.38 -1.11
CA GLU A 255 3.69 -8.66 0.00
C GLU A 255 2.30 -8.10 -0.31
N TRP A 256 1.25 -8.88 -0.04
CA TRP A 256 -0.13 -8.42 -0.06
C TRP A 256 -0.68 -8.43 1.36
N GLU A 257 -1.37 -7.36 1.73
CA GLU A 257 -2.16 -7.25 2.95
C GLU A 257 -3.65 -7.32 2.60
N PHE A 258 -4.40 -8.19 3.26
CA PHE A 258 -5.80 -8.45 2.91
C PHE A 258 -6.66 -8.81 4.12
N GLU A 259 -7.93 -8.47 4.08
CA GLU A 259 -8.88 -8.72 5.16
C GLU A 259 -9.64 -10.03 4.95
N VAL A 260 -9.59 -10.93 5.94
CA VAL A 260 -10.31 -12.21 5.93
C VAL A 260 -11.48 -12.16 6.90
N LYS A 261 -12.69 -12.45 6.40
CA LYS A 261 -13.92 -12.48 7.22
C LYS A 261 -14.19 -13.88 7.77
N LYS A 262 -13.92 -14.91 6.96
CA LYS A 262 -14.15 -16.32 7.24
C LYS A 262 -12.83 -17.09 7.09
N PRO A 263 -12.21 -17.51 8.20
CA PRO A 263 -11.06 -18.42 8.21
C PRO A 263 -11.37 -19.72 7.48
N GLY A 264 -10.34 -20.40 6.96
CA GLY A 264 -10.51 -21.67 6.25
C GLY A 264 -9.27 -22.08 5.47
N ARG A 265 -9.39 -23.21 4.77
CA ARG A 265 -8.37 -23.68 3.83
C ARG A 265 -8.60 -23.07 2.46
N TYR A 266 -7.50 -22.78 1.76
CA TYR A 266 -7.53 -22.17 0.44
C TYR A 266 -6.59 -22.88 -0.51
N LYS A 267 -7.09 -23.23 -1.68
CA LYS A 267 -6.27 -23.53 -2.84
C LYS A 267 -5.66 -22.24 -3.38
N VAL A 268 -4.34 -22.28 -3.59
CA VAL A 268 -3.55 -21.13 -4.03
C VAL A 268 -3.19 -21.30 -5.50
N THR A 269 -3.55 -20.30 -6.30
CA THR A 269 -3.19 -20.23 -7.73
C THR A 269 -2.44 -18.93 -7.99
N VAL A 270 -1.27 -19.01 -8.62
CA VAL A 270 -0.47 -17.86 -9.03
C VAL A 270 -0.57 -17.73 -10.54
N SER A 271 -1.06 -16.59 -11.02
CA SER A 271 -1.06 -16.25 -12.44
C SER A 271 0.18 -15.44 -12.76
N TYR A 272 1.08 -16.00 -13.56
CA TYR A 272 2.38 -15.39 -13.85
C TYR A 272 2.81 -15.60 -15.29
N GLY A 273 3.75 -14.77 -15.73
CA GLY A 273 4.48 -14.90 -16.98
C GLY A 273 5.96 -15.10 -16.72
N CYS A 274 6.59 -16.02 -17.44
CA CYS A 274 8.03 -16.21 -17.42
C CYS A 274 8.49 -16.57 -18.83
N GLY A 275 9.21 -15.66 -19.47
CA GLY A 275 9.55 -15.77 -20.89
C GLY A 275 11.04 -15.63 -21.18
N GLY A 276 11.40 -15.81 -22.45
CA GLY A 276 12.75 -15.56 -22.94
C GLY A 276 13.80 -16.48 -22.32
N GLY A 277 13.43 -17.70 -21.94
CA GLY A 277 14.34 -18.67 -21.32
C GLY A 277 14.73 -18.36 -19.88
N ASN A 278 13.95 -17.53 -19.16
CA ASN A 278 14.20 -17.19 -17.75
C ASN A 278 13.60 -18.19 -16.74
N HIS A 279 12.94 -19.25 -17.21
CA HIS A 279 12.32 -20.27 -16.37
C HIS A 279 13.35 -21.02 -15.50
N GLY A 280 12.84 -21.72 -14.48
CA GLY A 280 13.63 -22.56 -13.58
C GLY A 280 13.98 -21.92 -12.24
N SER A 281 13.73 -20.62 -12.05
CA SER A 281 13.84 -19.98 -10.74
C SER A 281 12.81 -20.60 -9.77
N GLU A 282 13.24 -20.94 -8.57
CA GLU A 282 12.38 -21.41 -7.48
C GLU A 282 11.85 -20.21 -6.70
N VAL A 283 10.54 -20.19 -6.49
CA VAL A 283 9.81 -19.13 -5.78
C VAL A 283 9.01 -19.76 -4.65
N GLU A 284 8.88 -19.02 -3.56
CA GLU A 284 8.18 -19.43 -2.36
C GLU A 284 7.07 -18.44 -2.05
N LEU A 285 5.88 -18.96 -1.74
CA LEU A 285 4.76 -18.21 -1.22
C LEU A 285 4.60 -18.51 0.27
N LYS A 286 4.61 -17.47 1.09
CA LYS A 286 4.64 -17.54 2.55
C LYS A 286 3.38 -16.92 3.15
N HIS A 287 2.77 -17.63 4.09
CA HIS A 287 1.65 -17.15 4.89
C HIS A 287 1.81 -17.66 6.32
N ALA A 288 1.97 -16.74 7.29
CA ALA A 288 2.31 -17.09 8.67
C ALA A 288 3.52 -18.06 8.73
N SER A 289 3.35 -19.27 9.24
CA SER A 289 4.38 -20.32 9.30
C SER A 289 4.36 -21.28 8.09
N GLN A 290 3.42 -21.11 7.16
CA GLN A 290 3.28 -21.96 5.98
C GLN A 290 4.10 -21.44 4.82
N SER A 291 4.61 -22.37 4.02
CA SER A 291 5.36 -22.10 2.80
C SER A 291 4.92 -23.06 1.69
N LEU A 292 4.73 -22.52 0.48
CA LEU A 292 4.46 -23.26 -0.75
C LEU A 292 5.50 -22.88 -1.80
N LYS A 293 6.32 -23.84 -2.22
CA LYS A 293 7.36 -23.63 -3.23
C LYS A 293 6.93 -24.14 -4.59
N TRP A 294 7.34 -23.43 -5.63
CA TRP A 294 7.21 -23.90 -7.01
C TRP A 294 8.37 -23.40 -7.87
N VAL A 295 8.57 -24.08 -9.00
CA VAL A 295 9.58 -23.70 -10.00
C VAL A 295 8.88 -23.07 -11.19
N THR A 296 9.33 -21.88 -11.57
CA THR A 296 8.82 -21.15 -12.73
C THR A 296 8.99 -21.96 -14.02
N GLN A 297 7.93 -22.03 -14.81
CA GLN A 297 7.90 -22.70 -16.11
C GLN A 297 7.89 -21.66 -17.23
N ASP A 298 8.32 -22.05 -18.43
CA ASP A 298 8.23 -21.18 -19.60
C ASP A 298 6.76 -21.00 -20.01
N THR A 299 6.27 -19.76 -19.97
CA THR A 299 4.91 -19.42 -20.39
C THR A 299 4.86 -18.89 -21.83
N GLY A 300 6.02 -18.85 -22.51
CA GLY A 300 6.16 -18.32 -23.86
C GLY A 300 6.23 -16.80 -23.94
N GLY A 301 6.42 -16.10 -22.80
CA GLY A 301 6.58 -14.66 -22.71
C GLY A 301 6.25 -14.09 -21.32
N PHE A 302 6.91 -13.00 -20.92
CA PHE A 302 6.63 -12.34 -19.62
C PHE A 302 5.20 -11.79 -19.49
N GLN A 303 4.52 -11.53 -20.62
CA GLN A 303 3.11 -11.11 -20.65
C GLN A 303 2.17 -12.22 -21.16
N LYS A 304 2.63 -13.47 -21.17
CA LYS A 304 1.79 -14.63 -21.42
C LYS A 304 1.51 -15.31 -20.09
N TRP A 305 0.29 -15.14 -19.61
CA TRP A 305 -0.13 -15.56 -18.28
C TRP A 305 -0.52 -17.03 -18.29
N ASN A 306 0.14 -17.80 -17.42
CA ASN A 306 -0.27 -19.15 -17.10
C ASN A 306 -0.55 -19.24 -15.59
N ASP A 307 -1.55 -20.04 -15.25
CA ASP A 307 -1.91 -20.30 -13.85
C ASP A 307 -1.13 -21.52 -13.35
N ALA A 308 -0.36 -21.33 -12.27
CA ALA A 308 0.22 -22.41 -11.50
C ALA A 308 -0.56 -22.61 -10.20
N VAL A 309 -1.06 -23.83 -10.00
CA VAL A 309 -1.54 -24.27 -8.70
C VAL A 309 -0.32 -24.59 -7.85
N VAL A 310 -0.08 -23.78 -6.81
CA VAL A 310 1.13 -23.89 -5.97
C VAL A 310 0.90 -24.73 -4.71
N GLY A 311 -0.36 -24.96 -4.34
CA GLY A 311 -0.73 -25.81 -3.21
C GLY A 311 -1.96 -25.30 -2.47
N GLU A 312 -2.06 -25.67 -1.20
CA GLU A 312 -3.11 -25.21 -0.29
C GLU A 312 -2.49 -24.57 0.96
N LEU A 313 -3.13 -23.52 1.48
CA LEU A 313 -2.76 -22.88 2.75
C LEU A 313 -3.97 -22.80 3.68
N GLU A 314 -3.72 -22.55 4.96
CA GLU A 314 -4.76 -22.43 5.97
C GLU A 314 -4.70 -21.04 6.60
N VAL A 315 -5.82 -20.32 6.56
CA VAL A 315 -5.98 -19.07 7.29
C VAL A 315 -6.77 -19.38 8.55
N ASN A 316 -6.10 -19.31 9.70
CA ASN A 316 -6.64 -19.74 10.99
C ASN A 316 -7.46 -18.67 11.73
N ALA A 317 -7.35 -17.39 11.31
CA ALA A 317 -7.98 -16.28 12.00
C ALA A 317 -8.59 -15.27 11.01
N ALA A 318 -9.68 -14.64 11.45
CA ALA A 318 -10.25 -13.51 10.73
C ALA A 318 -9.40 -12.26 11.00
N GLY A 319 -9.63 -11.21 10.23
CA GLY A 319 -8.87 -9.96 10.29
C GLY A 319 -7.80 -9.88 9.21
N THR A 320 -6.89 -8.93 9.41
CA THR A 320 -5.83 -8.60 8.45
C THR A 320 -4.78 -9.71 8.39
N GLN A 321 -4.58 -10.26 7.20
CA GLN A 321 -3.61 -11.28 6.88
C GLN A 321 -2.56 -10.75 5.91
N ARG A 322 -1.44 -11.47 5.77
CA ARG A 322 -0.37 -11.13 4.84
C ARG A 322 0.09 -12.35 4.06
N LEU A 323 0.29 -12.17 2.75
CA LEU A 323 0.85 -13.17 1.86
C LEU A 323 2.10 -12.60 1.20
N VAL A 324 3.19 -13.34 1.23
CA VAL A 324 4.45 -12.93 0.61
C VAL A 324 4.76 -13.87 -0.54
N VAL A 325 5.23 -13.32 -1.67
CA VAL A 325 5.86 -14.07 -2.76
C VAL A 325 7.32 -13.63 -2.85
N ASP A 326 8.23 -14.58 -2.69
CA ASP A 326 9.66 -14.35 -2.46
C ASP A 326 10.50 -15.36 -3.26
N PRO A 327 11.52 -14.95 -4.03
CA PRO A 327 12.38 -15.89 -4.74
C PRO A 327 13.25 -16.67 -3.75
N VAL A 328 13.30 -18.00 -3.88
CA VAL A 328 14.31 -18.80 -3.18
C VAL A 328 15.64 -18.68 -3.91
N ASN A 329 15.59 -18.62 -5.24
CA ASN A 329 16.74 -18.34 -6.08
C ASN A 329 16.33 -17.61 -7.36
N LYS A 330 17.32 -17.07 -8.07
CA LYS A 330 17.17 -16.53 -9.42
C LYS A 330 18.17 -17.23 -10.33
N LEU A 331 17.69 -18.08 -11.25
CA LEU A 331 18.58 -18.84 -12.13
C LEU A 331 19.09 -18.04 -13.34
N LYS A 332 18.33 -17.04 -13.78
CA LYS A 332 18.56 -16.30 -15.04
C LYS A 332 18.52 -14.79 -14.80
N SER A 333 18.20 -14.01 -15.83
CA SER A 333 18.21 -12.54 -15.75
C SER A 333 17.05 -12.00 -14.90
N ALA A 334 15.89 -12.65 -14.94
CA ALA A 334 14.70 -12.29 -14.16
C ALA A 334 14.05 -13.51 -13.50
N VAL A 335 13.22 -13.29 -12.47
CA VAL A 335 12.52 -14.34 -11.74
C VAL A 335 11.22 -14.73 -12.46
N LEU A 336 10.23 -13.82 -12.47
CA LEU A 336 8.92 -13.94 -13.14
C LEU A 336 8.20 -12.59 -13.13
N ASP A 337 7.15 -12.45 -13.94
CA ASP A 337 6.16 -11.37 -13.83
C ASP A 337 4.88 -11.93 -13.19
N VAL A 338 4.40 -11.35 -12.08
CA VAL A 338 3.18 -11.83 -11.38
C VAL A 338 2.00 -10.94 -11.70
N GLN A 339 0.93 -11.50 -12.27
CA GLN A 339 -0.31 -10.75 -12.53
C GLN A 339 -1.21 -10.72 -11.28
N LYS A 340 -1.41 -11.87 -10.65
CA LYS A 340 -2.26 -12.01 -9.46
C LYS A 340 -1.98 -13.33 -8.73
N VAL A 341 -2.35 -13.36 -7.46
CA VAL A 341 -2.53 -14.59 -6.68
C VAL A 341 -3.99 -14.73 -6.31
N VAL A 342 -4.55 -15.94 -6.40
CA VAL A 342 -5.95 -16.23 -6.05
C VAL A 342 -5.98 -17.30 -4.99
N LEU A 343 -6.65 -17.00 -3.87
CA LEU A 343 -6.98 -17.95 -2.81
C LEU A 343 -8.45 -18.33 -2.98
N THR A 344 -8.71 -19.58 -3.37
CA THR A 344 -10.07 -20.11 -3.52
C THR A 344 -10.35 -21.07 -2.35
N PRO A 345 -11.48 -20.96 -1.64
CA PRO A 345 -11.80 -21.88 -0.56
C PRO A 345 -11.66 -23.35 -0.99
N ALA A 346 -10.91 -24.13 -0.21
CA ALA A 346 -10.80 -25.57 -0.33
C ALA A 346 -11.75 -26.19 0.71
N GLY A 347 -12.62 -27.11 0.25
CA GLY A 347 -13.77 -27.62 1.01
C GLY A 347 -13.46 -28.38 2.29
#